data_AF-A0AA95H2W9-F1
#
_entry.id   AF-A0AA95H2W9-F1
#
_cell.length_a   1.000
_cell.length_b   1.000
_cell.length_c   1.000
_cell.angle_alpha   90.00
_cell.angle_beta   90.00
_cell.angle_gamma   90.00
#
_symmetry.space_group_name_H-M   'P 1'
#
loop_
_entity.id
_entity.type
_entity.pdbx_description
1 polymer ?
#
loop_
_entity_poly.entity_id
_entity_poly.type
_entity_poly.pdbx_seq_one_letter_code
_entity_poly.pdbx_strand_id
1 'polypeptide(L)'
;MTTEESTTNGLPAGSLEEQVTWVASLIAQHEADVVALAAEAKKHVAEIDSLKATVRQLLPVGKHKFGNITVSITNPNRSFDADAFMKSYPVEVNPALYKAVIDSAALPPKLKDQFMVEGTGDPKVAIK
;
A
#
# COMPACT_ATOMS: atom_id res chain seq x y z
N MET A 1 16.47 -15.83 -39.77
CA MET A 1 16.43 -17.26 -39.42
C MET A 1 15.96 -17.35 -38.00
N THR A 2 14.71 -17.76 -37.85
CA THR A 2 14.01 -18.09 -36.62
C THR A 2 14.54 -19.42 -36.10
N THR A 3 14.80 -19.51 -34.79
CA THR A 3 14.72 -20.79 -34.08
C THR A 3 13.97 -20.54 -32.78
N GLU A 4 12.68 -20.86 -32.82
CA GLU A 4 11.86 -21.17 -31.66
C GLU A 4 12.25 -22.57 -31.18
N GLU A 5 12.54 -22.75 -29.90
CA GLU A 5 12.32 -24.02 -29.18
C GLU A 5 11.78 -23.65 -27.79
N SER A 6 10.46 -23.52 -27.66
CA SER A 6 9.54 -24.54 -27.14
C SER A 6 9.82 -24.96 -25.70
N THR A 7 9.08 -24.36 -24.78
CA THR A 7 8.89 -24.84 -23.41
C THR A 7 8.14 -26.18 -23.41
N THR A 8 8.68 -27.24 -22.80
CA THR A 8 7.92 -28.22 -21.96
C THR A 8 8.83 -29.29 -21.34
N ASN A 9 8.62 -29.56 -20.05
CA ASN A 9 9.31 -30.47 -19.10
C ASN A 9 10.62 -29.95 -18.46
N GLY A 10 10.51 -28.80 -17.77
CA GLY A 10 11.58 -28.14 -17.05
C GLY A 10 11.92 -28.78 -15.70
N LEU A 11 12.53 -29.95 -15.72
CA LEU A 11 13.39 -30.44 -14.64
C LEU A 11 14.72 -30.88 -15.26
N PRO A 12 15.88 -30.56 -14.64
CA PRO A 12 17.16 -31.03 -15.13
C PRO A 12 17.20 -32.56 -15.07
N ALA A 13 17.82 -33.19 -16.07
CA ALA A 13 18.09 -34.62 -16.02
C ALA A 13 19.03 -34.92 -14.84
N GLY A 14 18.64 -35.85 -13.96
CA GLY A 14 19.37 -36.16 -12.74
C GLY A 14 18.56 -36.98 -11.76
N SER A 15 19.14 -37.27 -10.61
CA SER A 15 18.47 -37.87 -9.47
C SER A 15 17.31 -36.98 -8.97
N LEU A 16 16.37 -37.58 -8.26
CA LEU A 16 15.27 -36.85 -7.62
C LEU A 16 15.80 -35.73 -6.70
N GLU A 17 16.91 -35.97 -6.01
CA GLU A 17 17.55 -35.00 -5.12
C GLU A 17 18.07 -33.78 -5.89
N GLU A 18 18.72 -33.97 -7.04
CA GLU A 18 19.20 -32.88 -7.91
C GLU A 18 18.04 -32.09 -8.50
N GLN A 19 16.97 -32.79 -8.92
CA GLN A 19 15.76 -32.17 -9.43
C GLN A 19 15.05 -31.31 -8.38
N VAL A 20 14.88 -31.82 -7.15
CA VAL A 20 14.27 -31.08 -6.04
C VAL A 20 15.14 -29.89 -5.63
N THR A 21 16.45 -30.06 -5.56
CA THR A 21 17.39 -28.98 -5.22
C THR A 21 17.33 -27.85 -6.25
N TRP A 22 17.22 -28.19 -7.54
CA TRP A 22 17.07 -27.21 -8.62
C TRP A 22 15.73 -26.47 -8.56
N VAL A 23 14.61 -27.17 -8.32
CA VAL A 23 13.31 -26.49 -8.17
C VAL A 23 13.32 -25.58 -6.94
N ALA A 24 13.89 -26.04 -5.82
CA ALA A 24 13.99 -25.27 -4.58
C ALA A 24 14.83 -24.00 -4.76
N SER A 25 15.93 -24.06 -5.53
CA SER A 25 16.74 -22.88 -5.81
C SER A 25 16.01 -21.86 -6.68
N LEU A 26 15.25 -22.31 -7.69
CA LEU A 26 14.40 -21.43 -8.49
C LEU A 26 13.28 -20.78 -7.68
N ILE A 27 12.64 -21.53 -6.79
CA ILE A 27 11.63 -20.99 -5.87
C ILE A 27 12.27 -19.91 -5.00
N ALA A 28 13.41 -20.19 -4.37
CA ALA A 28 14.10 -19.22 -3.53
C ALA A 28 14.51 -17.95 -4.31
N GLN A 29 14.95 -18.11 -5.57
CA GLN A 29 15.27 -16.98 -6.43
C GLN A 29 14.02 -16.13 -6.74
N HIS A 30 12.92 -16.76 -7.14
CA HIS A 30 11.68 -16.03 -7.43
C HIS A 30 11.08 -15.36 -6.19
N GLU A 31 11.18 -15.99 -5.02
CA GLU A 31 10.79 -15.36 -3.75
C GLU A 31 11.63 -14.11 -3.46
N ALA A 32 12.95 -14.17 -3.68
CA ALA A 32 13.84 -13.02 -3.53
C ALA A 32 13.48 -11.90 -4.53
N ASP A 33 13.20 -12.23 -5.79
CA ASP A 33 12.79 -11.27 -6.81
C ASP A 33 11.47 -10.58 -6.42
N VAL A 34 10.48 -11.35 -5.95
CA VAL A 34 9.19 -10.79 -5.49
C VAL A 34 9.40 -9.80 -4.34
N VAL A 35 10.27 -10.13 -3.38
CA VAL A 35 10.59 -9.23 -2.26
C VAL A 35 11.26 -7.95 -2.76
N ALA A 36 12.19 -8.07 -3.71
CA ALA A 36 12.87 -6.92 -4.31
C ALA A 36 11.89 -6.00 -5.06
N LEU A 37 11.04 -6.55 -5.92
CA LEU A 37 10.00 -5.80 -6.63
C LEU A 37 9.02 -5.13 -5.66
N ALA A 38 8.63 -5.81 -4.59
CA ALA A 38 7.76 -5.23 -3.56
C ALA A 38 8.43 -4.05 -2.83
N ALA A 39 9.74 -4.13 -2.59
CA ALA A 39 10.50 -3.03 -2.00
C ALA A 39 10.60 -1.84 -2.96
N GLU A 40 10.82 -2.08 -4.24
CA GLU A 40 10.87 -1.02 -5.27
C GLU A 40 9.50 -0.37 -5.48
N ALA A 41 8.43 -1.15 -5.55
CA ALA A 41 7.07 -0.64 -5.59
C ALA A 41 6.76 0.28 -4.39
N LYS A 42 7.20 -0.11 -3.18
CA LYS A 42 7.07 0.74 -1.98
C LYS A 42 7.82 2.07 -2.11
N LYS A 43 9.01 2.10 -2.72
CA LYS A 43 9.75 3.34 -2.97
C LYS A 43 8.99 4.27 -3.89
N HIS A 44 8.47 3.76 -5.01
CA HIS A 44 7.68 4.57 -5.94
C HIS A 44 6.36 5.08 -5.33
N VAL A 45 5.70 4.26 -4.49
CA VAL A 45 4.52 4.72 -3.74
C VAL A 45 4.88 5.88 -2.81
N ALA A 46 5.99 5.79 -2.07
CA ALA A 46 6.45 6.86 -1.20
C ALA A 46 6.79 8.15 -1.98
N GLU A 47 7.41 8.01 -3.15
CA GLU A 47 7.72 9.13 -4.04
C GLU A 47 6.45 9.80 -4.59
N ILE A 48 5.46 9.02 -5.03
CA ILE A 48 4.15 9.53 -5.46
C ILE A 48 3.47 10.31 -4.33
N ASP A 49 3.52 9.81 -3.10
CA ASP A 49 2.90 10.47 -1.96
C ASP A 49 3.61 11.79 -1.60
N SER A 50 4.94 11.83 -1.72
CA SER A 50 5.73 13.06 -1.60
C SER A 50 5.34 14.09 -2.67
N LEU A 51 5.24 13.67 -3.94
CA LEU A 51 4.83 14.55 -5.04
C LEU A 51 3.39 15.07 -4.86
N LYS A 52 2.46 14.24 -4.37
CA LYS A 52 1.11 14.68 -4.01
C LYS A 52 1.13 15.71 -2.88
N ALA A 53 2.04 15.59 -1.91
CA ALA A 53 2.21 16.60 -0.87
C ALA A 53 2.66 17.94 -1.45
N THR A 54 3.61 17.94 -2.39
CA THR A 54 3.99 19.15 -3.13
C THR A 54 2.81 19.77 -3.88
N VAL A 55 1.99 18.95 -4.57
CA VAL A 55 0.80 19.45 -5.29
C VAL A 55 -0.19 20.14 -4.34
N ARG A 56 -0.38 19.65 -3.11
CA ARG A 56 -1.24 20.28 -2.09
C ARG A 56 -0.70 21.63 -1.62
N GLN A 57 0.62 21.84 -1.64
CA GLN A 57 1.22 23.13 -1.29
C GLN A 57 1.05 24.16 -2.40
N LEU A 58 0.98 23.70 -3.66
CA LEU A 58 0.90 24.57 -4.83
C LEU A 58 -0.53 24.97 -5.20
N LEU A 59 -1.52 24.13 -4.90
CA LEU A 59 -2.90 24.31 -5.35
C LEU A 59 -3.90 24.24 -4.20
N PRO A 60 -4.91 25.12 -4.17
CA PRO A 60 -5.99 25.02 -3.20
C PRO A 60 -6.89 23.81 -3.48
N VAL A 61 -7.74 23.45 -2.51
CA VAL A 61 -8.77 22.42 -2.67
C VAL A 61 -9.69 22.80 -3.84
N GLY A 62 -9.96 21.85 -4.73
CA GLY A 62 -10.74 22.09 -5.95
C GLY A 62 -10.26 21.27 -7.14
N LYS A 63 -10.79 21.59 -8.33
CA LYS A 63 -10.38 20.98 -9.60
C LYS A 63 -9.60 22.00 -10.43
N HIS A 64 -8.41 21.61 -10.86
CA HIS A 64 -7.48 22.44 -11.64
C HIS A 64 -7.12 21.72 -12.93
N LYS A 65 -7.16 22.43 -14.06
CA LYS A 65 -6.84 21.86 -15.38
C LYS A 65 -5.58 22.50 -15.94
N PHE A 66 -4.61 21.66 -16.30
CA PHE A 66 -3.34 22.06 -16.90
C PHE A 66 -3.14 21.30 -18.21
N GLY A 67 -3.48 21.94 -19.34
CA GLY A 67 -3.46 21.29 -20.66
C GLY A 67 -4.34 20.05 -20.68
N ASN A 68 -3.71 18.88 -20.84
CA ASN A 68 -4.38 17.57 -20.88
C ASN A 68 -4.56 16.92 -19.50
N ILE A 69 -4.01 17.51 -18.44
CA ILE A 69 -4.02 16.96 -17.09
C ILE A 69 -5.10 17.63 -16.25
N THR A 70 -5.86 16.83 -15.51
CA THR A 70 -6.81 17.31 -14.49
C THR A 70 -6.35 16.91 -13.10
N VAL A 71 -6.07 17.90 -12.26
CA VAL A 71 -5.71 17.72 -10.84
C VAL A 71 -6.94 18.01 -9.99
N SER A 72 -7.40 17.03 -9.21
CA SER A 72 -8.50 17.18 -8.26
C SER A 72 -7.96 17.03 -6.84
N ILE A 73 -8.11 18.08 -6.04
CA ILE A 73 -7.77 18.10 -4.61
C ILE A 73 -9.08 18.15 -3.84
N THR A 74 -9.33 17.13 -3.02
CA THR A 74 -10.59 16.97 -2.28
C THR A 74 -10.30 16.77 -0.81
N ASN A 75 -11.00 17.52 0.05
CA ASN A 75 -10.95 17.23 1.48
C ASN A 75 -11.54 15.83 1.72
N PRO A 76 -11.02 15.09 2.70
CA PRO A 76 -11.69 13.87 3.12
C PRO A 76 -13.10 14.23 3.60
N ASN A 77 -14.12 13.47 3.17
CA ASN A 77 -15.48 13.67 3.67
C ASN A 77 -15.60 13.32 5.16
N ARG A 78 -14.84 12.31 5.61
CA ARG A 78 -14.76 11.89 7.00
C ARG A 78 -13.34 11.48 7.35
N SER A 79 -12.87 11.82 8.54
CA SER A 79 -11.61 11.36 9.12
C SER A 79 -11.88 10.69 10.45
N PHE A 80 -10.97 9.80 10.85
CA PHE A 80 -11.04 9.16 12.16
C PHE A 80 -10.47 10.11 13.22
N ASP A 81 -11.26 10.40 14.24
CA ASP A 81 -10.86 11.18 15.41
C ASP A 81 -10.07 10.28 16.38
N ALA A 82 -8.76 10.22 16.14
CA ALA A 82 -7.84 9.42 16.95
C ALA A 82 -7.80 9.90 18.41
N ASP A 83 -7.94 11.21 18.66
CA ASP A 83 -7.85 11.77 20.01
C ASP A 83 -9.08 11.43 20.84
N ALA A 84 -10.28 11.57 20.26
CA ALA A 84 -11.51 11.12 20.91
C ALA A 84 -11.52 9.60 21.14
N PHE A 85 -10.97 8.84 20.19
CA PHE A 85 -10.85 7.40 20.32
C PHE A 85 -9.91 7.00 21.47
N MET A 86 -8.70 7.57 21.54
CA MET A 86 -7.73 7.26 22.60
C MET A 86 -8.23 7.67 23.99
N LYS A 87 -8.99 8.77 24.09
CA LYS A 87 -9.66 9.16 25.34
C LYS A 87 -10.71 8.16 25.79
N SER A 88 -11.46 7.59 24.85
CA SER A 88 -12.55 6.65 25.13
C SER A 88 -12.05 5.21 25.33
N TYR A 89 -10.94 4.85 24.66
CA TYR A 89 -10.32 3.53 24.70
C TYR A 89 -8.81 3.67 24.97
N PRO A 90 -8.39 3.98 26.21
CA PRO A 90 -6.97 4.10 26.55
C PRO A 90 -6.21 2.81 26.26
N VAL A 91 -4.93 2.94 25.87
CA VAL A 91 -4.05 1.82 25.49
C VAL A 91 -3.87 0.83 26.64
N GLU A 92 -3.80 1.34 27.87
CA GLU A 92 -3.62 0.56 29.09
C GLU A 92 -4.79 -0.39 29.36
N VAL A 93 -6.00 0.02 28.95
CA VAL A 93 -7.24 -0.74 29.17
C VAL A 93 -7.57 -1.63 27.98
N ASN A 94 -7.25 -1.17 26.75
CA ASN A 94 -7.64 -1.86 25.52
C ASN A 94 -6.43 -2.10 24.59
N PRO A 95 -5.36 -2.78 25.03
CA PRO A 95 -4.13 -2.91 24.25
C PRO A 95 -4.34 -3.64 22.92
N ALA A 96 -5.36 -4.51 22.81
CA ALA A 96 -5.70 -5.23 21.59
C ALA A 96 -6.18 -4.33 20.43
N LEU A 97 -6.57 -3.08 20.70
CA LEU A 97 -6.97 -2.11 19.67
C LEU A 97 -5.78 -1.32 19.09
N TYR A 98 -4.57 -1.61 19.57
CA TYR A 98 -3.36 -0.87 19.26
C TYR A 98 -2.21 -1.80 18.82
N LYS A 99 -1.37 -1.28 17.92
CA LYS A 99 -0.02 -1.77 17.64
C LYS A 99 0.96 -0.68 18.12
N ALA A 100 1.85 -0.20 17.24
CA ALA A 100 2.59 1.04 17.46
C ALA A 100 1.68 2.29 17.34
N VAL A 101 0.56 2.16 16.63
CA VAL A 101 -0.51 3.16 16.47
C VAL A 101 -1.86 2.45 16.57
N ILE A 102 -2.96 3.20 16.52
CA ILE A 102 -4.32 2.64 16.48
C ILE A 102 -4.43 1.61 15.35
N ASP A 103 -4.77 0.37 15.70
CA ASP A 103 -4.93 -0.69 14.71
C ASP A 103 -6.31 -0.62 14.08
N SER A 104 -6.44 0.20 13.04
CA SER A 104 -7.70 0.41 12.34
C SER A 104 -8.31 -0.85 11.71
N ALA A 105 -7.54 -1.95 11.58
CA ALA A 105 -8.03 -3.25 11.13
C ALA A 105 -8.60 -4.09 12.28
N ALA A 106 -8.11 -3.89 13.51
CA ALA A 106 -8.66 -4.52 14.70
C ALA A 106 -9.96 -3.85 15.18
N LEU A 107 -10.24 -2.62 14.73
CA LEU A 107 -11.45 -1.90 15.09
C LEU A 107 -12.69 -2.52 14.42
N PRO A 108 -13.72 -2.90 15.21
CA PRO A 108 -15.02 -3.25 14.65
C PRO A 108 -15.58 -2.10 13.80
N PRO A 109 -16.21 -2.36 12.63
CA PRO A 109 -16.72 -1.30 11.75
C PRO A 109 -17.66 -0.32 12.47
N LYS A 110 -18.57 -0.84 13.31
CA LYS A 110 -19.50 -0.02 14.11
C LYS A 110 -18.80 0.89 15.10
N LEU A 111 -17.64 0.47 15.62
CA LEU A 111 -16.85 1.29 16.53
C LEU A 111 -16.12 2.36 15.74
N LYS A 112 -15.49 1.98 14.63
CA LYS A 112 -14.80 2.91 13.73
C LYS A 112 -15.71 4.05 13.27
N ASP A 113 -16.95 3.75 12.90
CA ASP A 113 -17.92 4.73 12.40
C ASP A 113 -18.36 5.77 13.43
N GLN A 114 -18.29 5.44 14.73
CA GLN A 114 -18.63 6.37 15.82
C GLN A 114 -17.60 7.48 16.00
N PHE A 115 -16.33 7.20 15.66
CA PHE A 115 -15.23 8.15 15.74
C PHE A 115 -14.90 8.77 14.39
N MET A 116 -15.77 8.61 13.39
CA MET A 116 -15.60 9.24 12.09
C MET A 116 -16.28 10.61 12.09
N VAL A 117 -15.47 11.66 12.15
CA VAL A 117 -15.89 13.07 12.18
C VAL A 117 -15.74 13.71 10.80
N GLU A 118 -16.17 14.97 10.66
CA GLU A 118 -15.91 15.76 9.44
C GLU A 118 -14.41 15.75 9.13
N GLY A 119 -14.05 15.47 7.88
CA GLY A 119 -12.69 15.10 7.54
C GLY A 119 -11.66 16.22 7.75
N THR A 120 -10.87 16.08 8.81
CA THR A 120 -9.69 16.90 9.13
C THR A 120 -8.38 16.37 8.54
N GLY A 121 -8.43 15.22 7.85
CA GLY A 121 -7.25 14.59 7.27
C GLY A 121 -6.71 15.32 6.03
N ASP A 122 -5.52 14.93 5.58
CA ASP A 122 -4.88 15.54 4.42
C ASP A 122 -5.76 15.44 3.16
N PRO A 123 -5.88 16.51 2.37
CA PRO A 123 -6.63 16.48 1.12
C PRO A 123 -6.14 15.37 0.18
N LYS A 124 -7.05 14.66 -0.47
CA LYS A 124 -6.72 13.64 -1.47
C LYS A 124 -6.45 14.31 -2.82
N VAL A 125 -5.32 13.97 -3.43
CA VAL A 125 -4.93 14.40 -4.77
C VAL A 125 -5.18 13.26 -5.76
N ALA A 126 -6.00 13.53 -6.77
CA ALA A 126 -6.21 12.65 -7.91
C ALA A 126 -5.80 13.37 -9.20
N ILE A 127 -4.98 12.72 -10.02
CA ILE A 127 -4.49 13.25 -11.29
C ILE A 127 -4.98 12.31 -12.40
N LYS A 128 -5.61 12.88 -13.44
CA LYS A 128 -6.14 12.17 -14.61
C LYS A 128 -5.69 12.84 -15.89
#